data_AF-A0A3D6EDR2-F1
#
_entry.id   AF-A0A3D6EDR2-F1
#
_cell.length_a   1.000
_cell.length_b   1.000
_cell.length_c   1.000
_cell.angle_alpha   90.00
_cell.angle_beta   90.00
_cell.angle_gamma   90.00
#
_symmetry.space_group_name_H-M   'P 1'
#
loop_
_entity.id
_entity.type
_entity.pdbx_description
1 polymer ?
#
loop_
_entity_poly.entity_id
_entity_poly.type
_entity_poly.pdbx_seq_one_letter_code
_entity_poly.pdbx_strand_id
1 'polypeptide(L)'
;MKQDASSLKGNDGIGDCVLTVSIGDELTKVVGQTPAAEKKINDVQVFVFNTSTGKLDAAVHKGGLSSDGGFTLSEKLSCTRGPRQVWALVNAKVNYVDGPDAERVKTINELQEKTSFLTDNGPSDFVMAGKVDVKLETDTQTVSVEVRRVC
;
A
#
# COMPACT_ATOMS: atom_id res chain seq x y z
N MET A 1 -47.46 -19.70 14.63
CA MET A 1 -46.07 -19.31 14.94
C MET A 1 -45.23 -19.55 13.70
N LYS A 2 -44.96 -18.52 12.90
CA LYS A 2 -44.04 -18.59 11.75
C LYS A 2 -42.89 -17.65 12.05
N GLN A 3 -41.68 -18.20 12.08
CA GLN A 3 -40.43 -17.45 12.20
C GLN A 3 -40.22 -16.66 10.91
N ASP A 4 -40.00 -15.35 11.06
CA ASP A 4 -39.59 -14.47 9.98
C ASP A 4 -38.06 -14.44 9.98
N ALA A 5 -37.46 -15.11 8.99
CA ALA A 5 -36.04 -15.00 8.70
C ALA A 5 -35.83 -13.69 7.93
N SER A 6 -35.83 -12.57 8.65
CA SER A 6 -35.34 -11.31 8.11
C SER A 6 -33.83 -11.46 7.90
N SER A 7 -33.46 -11.77 6.65
CA SER A 7 -32.09 -11.74 6.13
C SER A 7 -31.32 -10.56 6.72
N LEU A 8 -30.20 -10.86 7.37
CA LEU A 8 -29.15 -9.90 7.68
C LEU A 8 -28.67 -9.30 6.36
N LYS A 9 -29.29 -8.19 5.94
CA LYS A 9 -28.63 -7.26 5.03
C LYS A 9 -27.43 -6.73 5.82
N GLY A 10 -26.26 -7.29 5.53
CA GLY A 10 -25.01 -6.60 5.83
C GLY A 10 -25.15 -5.20 5.26
N ASN A 11 -25.07 -4.19 6.12
CA ASN A 11 -24.96 -2.83 5.68
C ASN A 11 -23.61 -2.71 4.97
N ASP A 12 -23.58 -3.00 3.68
CA ASP A 12 -22.54 -2.54 2.75
C ASP A 12 -22.74 -1.03 2.55
N GLY A 13 -22.73 -0.29 3.66
CA GLY A 13 -22.76 1.14 3.66
C GLY A 13 -21.51 1.59 2.93
N ILE A 14 -21.71 2.18 1.76
CA ILE A 14 -20.75 3.03 1.05
C ILE A 14 -20.46 4.18 2.01
N GLY A 15 -19.57 3.92 2.96
CA GLY A 15 -19.15 4.84 3.98
C GLY A 15 -17.65 5.00 3.87
N ASP A 16 -17.20 6.22 4.10
CA ASP A 16 -15.78 6.54 4.11
C ASP A 16 -15.13 5.83 5.31
N CYS A 17 -13.96 5.25 5.06
CA CYS A 17 -13.05 4.69 6.03
C CYS A 17 -11.77 5.50 5.98
N VAL A 18 -11.25 5.80 7.17
CA VAL A 18 -9.95 6.41 7.35
C VAL A 18 -8.92 5.32 7.58
N LEU A 19 -7.94 5.23 6.70
CA LEU A 19 -6.88 4.23 6.78
C LEU A 19 -5.55 4.87 7.23
N THR A 20 -4.96 4.31 8.28
CA THR A 20 -3.54 4.51 8.64
C THR A 20 -2.75 3.30 8.14
N VAL A 21 -1.60 3.51 7.48
CA VAL A 21 -0.78 2.41 6.96
C VAL A 21 0.60 2.40 7.59
N SER A 22 1.03 1.22 8.02
CA SER A 22 2.36 0.95 8.55
C SER A 22 3.11 -0.01 7.64
N ILE A 23 4.38 0.27 7.32
CA ILE A 23 5.24 -0.53 6.45
C ILE A 23 6.20 -1.37 7.31
N GLY A 24 6.15 -2.70 7.18
CA GLY A 24 6.94 -3.69 7.94
C GLY A 24 8.28 -4.06 7.28
N ASP A 25 9.16 -4.77 8.02
CA ASP A 25 10.61 -4.79 7.78
C ASP A 25 11.26 -6.16 7.41
N GLU A 26 10.50 -7.11 6.86
CA GLU A 26 11.06 -8.40 6.46
C GLU A 26 11.91 -8.32 5.19
N LEU A 27 13.24 -8.31 5.33
CA LEU A 27 14.18 -8.20 4.20
C LEU A 27 15.25 -9.31 4.17
N THR A 28 15.69 -9.64 2.95
CA THR A 28 16.88 -10.46 2.67
C THR A 28 18.17 -9.66 2.92
N LYS A 29 19.27 -10.29 3.34
CA LYS A 29 20.54 -9.60 3.63
C LYS A 29 21.44 -9.50 2.39
N VAL A 30 22.11 -8.37 2.19
CA VAL A 30 23.14 -8.14 1.16
C VAL A 30 24.52 -8.15 1.81
N VAL A 31 25.45 -8.89 1.23
CA VAL A 31 26.83 -8.97 1.73
C VAL A 31 27.52 -7.60 1.60
N GLY A 32 28.13 -7.13 2.68
CA GLY A 32 28.86 -5.86 2.70
C GLY A 32 28.01 -4.62 2.99
N GLN A 33 26.71 -4.78 3.31
CA GLN A 33 25.84 -3.68 3.72
C GLN A 33 25.53 -3.67 5.21
N THR A 34 25.16 -2.49 5.73
CA THR A 34 24.66 -2.38 7.10
C THR A 34 23.15 -2.67 7.15
N PRO A 35 22.63 -3.28 8.24
CA PRO A 35 21.20 -3.50 8.39
C PRO A 35 20.34 -2.23 8.27
N ALA A 36 20.88 -1.07 8.66
CA ALA A 36 20.19 0.23 8.54
C ALA A 36 20.07 0.67 7.09
N ALA A 37 21.16 0.59 6.33
CA ALA A 37 21.19 0.92 4.90
C ALA A 37 20.24 0.01 4.09
N GLU A 38 20.22 -1.27 4.44
CA GLU A 38 19.34 -2.26 3.84
C GLU A 38 17.84 -2.06 4.06
N LYS A 39 17.48 -1.38 5.15
CA LYS A 39 16.11 -1.11 5.59
C LYS A 39 15.70 0.36 5.38
N LYS A 40 16.50 1.11 4.63
CA LYS A 40 16.30 2.53 4.39
C LYS A 40 15.02 2.75 3.57
N ILE A 41 14.14 3.60 4.08
CA ILE A 41 12.94 4.06 3.40
C ILE A 41 13.12 5.55 3.10
N ASN A 42 13.30 5.87 1.83
CA ASN A 42 13.44 7.24 1.31
C ASN A 42 12.15 7.73 0.65
N ASP A 43 11.39 6.80 0.08
CA ASP A 43 10.17 7.07 -0.68
C ASP A 43 9.13 5.97 -0.45
N VAL A 44 7.86 6.35 -0.27
CA VAL A 44 6.74 5.42 -0.13
C VAL A 44 5.56 5.88 -0.98
N GLN A 45 5.01 4.95 -1.77
CA GLN A 45 3.74 5.09 -2.47
C GLN A 45 2.78 4.02 -1.93
N VAL A 46 1.59 4.43 -1.49
CA VAL A 46 0.54 3.52 -1.03
C VAL A 46 -0.66 3.64 -1.95
N PHE A 47 -1.24 2.48 -2.31
CA PHE A 47 -2.44 2.37 -3.13
C PHE A 47 -3.46 1.52 -2.40
N VAL A 48 -4.71 1.99 -2.34
CA VAL A 48 -5.85 1.26 -1.79
C VAL A 48 -6.78 0.94 -2.94
N PHE A 49 -6.94 -0.33 -3.26
CA PHE A 49 -7.84 -0.78 -4.33
C PHE A 49 -9.08 -1.44 -3.79
N ASN A 50 -10.21 -1.12 -4.41
CA ASN A 50 -11.46 -1.84 -4.23
C ASN A 50 -11.43 -3.15 -5.01
N THR A 51 -11.35 -4.28 -4.31
CA THR A 51 -11.18 -5.59 -4.97
C THR A 51 -12.44 -6.04 -5.70
N SER A 52 -13.61 -5.51 -5.37
CA SER A 52 -14.86 -5.80 -6.08
C SER A 52 -14.94 -5.11 -7.45
N THR A 53 -14.26 -3.97 -7.62
CA THR A 53 -14.27 -3.20 -8.88
C THR A 53 -12.94 -3.20 -9.62
N GLY A 54 -11.85 -3.57 -8.94
CA GLY A 54 -10.47 -3.49 -9.43
C GLY A 54 -9.92 -2.06 -9.52
N LYS A 55 -10.66 -1.05 -9.06
CA LYS A 55 -10.32 0.38 -9.18
C LYS A 55 -9.64 0.92 -7.93
N LEU A 56 -8.85 1.97 -8.12
CA LEU A 56 -8.23 2.72 -7.04
C LEU A 56 -9.28 3.51 -6.24
N ASP A 57 -9.29 3.31 -4.93
CA ASP A 57 -10.06 4.12 -3.98
C ASP A 57 -9.25 5.35 -3.54
N ALA A 58 -7.98 5.13 -3.18
CA ALA A 58 -7.10 6.16 -2.65
C ALA A 58 -5.64 5.84 -2.98
N ALA A 59 -4.82 6.88 -3.11
CA ALA A 59 -3.37 6.74 -3.18
C ALA A 59 -2.67 7.92 -2.52
N VAL A 60 -1.44 7.69 -2.07
CA VAL A 60 -0.57 8.69 -1.46
C VAL A 60 0.88 8.39 -1.80
N HIS A 61 1.65 9.45 -2.00
CA HIS A 61 3.10 9.40 -2.07
C HIS A 61 3.73 10.26 -0.98
N LYS A 62 4.86 9.78 -0.43
CA LYS A 62 5.73 10.49 0.50
C LYS A 62 7.18 10.24 0.13
N GLY A 63 7.85 11.26 -0.39
CA GLY A 63 9.30 11.27 -0.62
C GLY A 63 10.08 12.05 0.44
N GLY A 64 11.41 12.03 0.32
CA GLY A 64 12.31 12.77 1.22
C GLY A 64 12.36 12.20 2.64
N LEU A 65 12.02 10.92 2.79
CA LEU A 65 12.05 10.22 4.06
C LEU A 65 13.49 9.81 4.42
N SER A 66 13.71 9.55 5.70
CA SER A 66 14.94 8.92 6.19
C SER A 66 14.57 8.02 7.36
N SER A 67 13.71 7.04 7.11
CA SER A 67 13.33 6.06 8.12
C SER A 67 14.12 4.78 7.95
N ASP A 68 14.48 4.16 9.08
CA ASP A 68 15.19 2.89 9.12
C ASP A 68 14.24 1.83 9.70
N GLY A 69 13.89 0.80 8.93
CA GLY A 69 13.18 -0.37 9.46
C GLY A 69 11.67 -0.22 9.67
N GLY A 70 11.03 0.76 9.03
CA GLY A 70 9.57 0.89 8.96
C GLY A 70 9.10 2.32 8.75
N PHE A 71 7.86 2.50 8.31
CA PHE A 71 7.27 3.82 8.11
C PHE A 71 5.77 3.78 8.39
N THR A 72 5.26 4.74 9.14
CA THR A 72 3.82 4.91 9.34
C THR A 72 3.39 6.22 8.70
N LEU A 73 2.39 6.14 7.81
CA LEU A 73 1.79 7.33 7.23
C LEU A 73 1.14 8.17 8.33
N SER A 74 1.57 9.44 8.44
CA SER A 74 1.00 10.40 9.39
C SER A 74 -0.37 10.90 8.96
N GLU A 75 -0.69 10.80 7.67
CA GLU A 75 -1.97 11.23 7.12
C GLU A 75 -2.95 10.07 6.91
N LYS A 76 -4.21 10.46 6.92
CA LYS A 76 -5.37 9.59 6.85
C LYS A 76 -5.82 9.47 5.41
N LEU A 77 -5.95 8.25 4.89
CA LEU A 77 -6.50 8.02 3.56
C LEU A 77 -8.00 7.77 3.63
N SER A 78 -8.78 8.57 2.91
CA SER A 78 -10.21 8.33 2.72
C SER A 78 -10.41 7.26 1.65
N CYS A 79 -11.01 6.14 2.02
CA CYS A 79 -11.32 5.02 1.13
C CYS A 79 -12.71 4.48 1.45
N THR A 80 -13.26 3.62 0.60
CA THR A 80 -14.59 3.05 0.85
C THR A 80 -14.49 1.75 1.66
N ARG A 81 -15.50 1.44 2.47
CA ARG A 81 -15.56 0.19 3.27
C ARG A 81 -15.72 -1.07 2.41
N GLY A 82 -15.38 -2.21 3.01
CA GLY A 82 -15.46 -3.53 2.39
C GLY A 82 -14.08 -4.11 2.03
N PRO A 83 -14.05 -5.16 1.18
CA PRO A 83 -12.80 -5.82 0.80
C PRO A 83 -11.85 -4.91 0.00
N ARG A 84 -10.68 -4.63 0.54
CA ARG A 84 -9.64 -3.81 -0.06
C ARG A 84 -8.33 -4.56 -0.16
N GLN A 85 -7.54 -4.17 -1.16
CA GLN A 85 -6.15 -4.60 -1.28
C GLN A 85 -5.28 -3.36 -1.17
N VAL A 86 -4.46 -3.30 -0.13
CA VAL A 86 -3.54 -2.19 0.13
C VAL A 86 -2.16 -2.61 -0.36
N TRP A 87 -1.58 -1.82 -1.25
CA TRP A 87 -0.23 -2.01 -1.77
C TRP A 87 0.68 -0.91 -1.27
N ALA A 88 1.94 -1.25 -1.05
CA ALA A 88 3.02 -0.31 -0.81
C ALA A 88 4.15 -0.57 -1.80
N LEU A 89 4.61 0.49 -2.46
CA LEU A 89 5.87 0.54 -3.19
C LEU A 89 6.82 1.45 -2.42
N VAL A 90 8.05 1.01 -2.23
CA VAL A 90 9.07 1.73 -1.45
C VAL A 90 10.30 1.92 -2.31
N ASN A 91 10.86 3.12 -2.29
CA ASN A 91 12.04 3.54 -3.05
C ASN A 91 11.92 3.32 -4.58
N ALA A 92 10.69 3.22 -5.10
CA ALA A 92 10.46 3.11 -6.54
C ALA A 92 10.84 4.42 -7.24
N LYS A 93 11.58 4.34 -8.35
CA LYS A 93 12.06 5.53 -9.08
C LYS A 93 10.98 6.28 -9.82
N VAL A 94 9.92 5.57 -10.20
CA VAL A 94 8.76 6.16 -10.86
C VAL A 94 7.68 6.41 -9.80
N ASN A 95 7.19 7.65 -9.74
CA ASN A 95 6.03 8.01 -8.94
C ASN A 95 4.76 7.76 -9.77
N TYR A 96 3.92 6.82 -9.34
CA TYR A 96 2.65 6.49 -9.97
C TYR A 96 1.44 7.12 -9.26
N VAL A 97 1.69 7.97 -8.26
CA VAL A 97 0.66 8.67 -7.48
C VAL A 97 0.58 10.13 -7.90
N ASP A 98 1.72 10.83 -7.90
CA ASP A 98 1.80 12.22 -8.31
C ASP A 98 2.34 12.32 -9.72
N GLY A 99 1.63 13.02 -10.59
CA GLY A 99 2.01 13.20 -11.98
C GLY A 99 0.82 13.42 -12.89
N PRO A 100 1.06 13.52 -14.20
CA PRO A 100 0.00 13.55 -15.20
C PRO A 100 -0.94 12.36 -15.05
N ASP A 101 -2.25 12.58 -15.26
CA ASP A 101 -3.28 11.54 -15.09
C ASP A 101 -3.04 10.27 -15.94
N ALA A 102 -2.32 10.40 -17.05
CA ALA A 102 -1.94 9.29 -17.92
C ALA A 102 -0.87 8.35 -17.32
N GLU A 103 -0.09 8.84 -16.36
CA GLU A 103 1.01 8.09 -15.72
C GLU A 103 0.60 7.48 -14.38
N ARG A 104 -0.53 7.96 -13.82
CA ARG A 104 -1.07 7.48 -12.54
C ARG A 104 -1.70 6.11 -12.68
N VAL A 105 -1.47 5.27 -11.67
CA VAL A 105 -2.13 3.97 -11.56
C VAL A 105 -3.58 4.15 -11.15
N LYS A 106 -4.49 3.47 -11.85
CA LYS A 106 -5.95 3.53 -11.65
C LYS A 106 -6.55 2.17 -11.31
N THR A 107 -5.86 1.09 -11.64
CA THR A 107 -6.33 -0.28 -11.41
C THR A 107 -5.24 -1.17 -10.83
N ILE A 108 -5.66 -2.27 -10.20
CA ILE A 108 -4.74 -3.29 -9.66
C ILE A 108 -3.85 -3.85 -10.78
N ASN A 109 -4.45 -4.13 -11.95
CA ASN A 109 -3.73 -4.71 -13.08
C ASN A 109 -2.64 -3.76 -13.59
N GLU A 110 -2.94 -2.47 -13.71
CA GLU A 110 -1.94 -1.46 -14.11
C GLU A 110 -0.76 -1.40 -13.15
N LEU A 111 -0.98 -1.57 -11.84
CA LEU A 111 0.09 -1.61 -10.85
C LEU A 111 0.95 -2.87 -11.01
N GLN A 112 0.32 -4.03 -11.21
CA GLN A 112 1.00 -5.32 -11.33
C GLN A 112 1.83 -5.43 -12.61
N GLU A 113 1.49 -4.68 -13.66
CA GLU A 113 2.27 -4.59 -14.89
C GLU A 113 3.49 -3.68 -14.77
N LYS A 114 3.62 -2.90 -13.67
CA LYS A 114 4.80 -2.05 -13.46
C LYS A 114 6.02 -2.88 -13.14
N THR A 115 7.14 -2.46 -13.71
CA THR A 115 8.45 -3.07 -13.48
C THR A 115 9.41 -2.04 -12.88
N SER A 116 10.49 -2.54 -12.28
CA SER A 116 11.65 -1.73 -11.88
C SER A 116 12.89 -2.25 -12.59
N PHE A 117 13.87 -1.37 -12.81
CA PHE A 117 15.15 -1.79 -13.37
C PHE A 117 16.07 -2.28 -12.26
N LEU A 118 16.98 -3.20 -12.57
CA LEU A 118 18.00 -3.64 -11.60
C LEU A 118 18.85 -2.46 -11.11
N THR A 119 19.12 -1.49 -11.99
CA THR A 119 19.87 -0.26 -11.70
C THR A 119 19.15 0.71 -10.76
N ASP A 120 17.86 0.49 -10.49
CA ASP A 120 17.11 1.31 -9.53
C ASP A 120 17.51 1.00 -8.08
N ASN A 121 18.15 -0.15 -7.84
CA ASN A 121 18.59 -0.58 -6.52
C ASN A 121 19.98 -0.06 -6.19
N GLY A 122 20.14 0.44 -4.96
CA GLY A 122 21.43 0.87 -4.44
C GLY A 122 21.62 0.56 -2.95
N PRO A 123 22.82 0.77 -2.41
CA PRO A 123 23.19 0.51 -1.00
C PRO A 123 22.22 0.99 0.07
N SER A 124 21.36 1.97 -0.21
CA SER A 124 20.34 2.47 0.72
C SER A 124 19.04 2.86 0.01
N ASP A 125 18.75 2.20 -1.10
CA ASP A 125 17.65 2.59 -1.98
C ASP A 125 17.11 1.37 -2.72
N PHE A 126 16.87 0.29 -1.98
CA PHE A 126 16.32 -0.93 -2.53
C PHE A 126 14.84 -0.75 -2.81
N VAL A 127 14.41 -1.09 -4.03
CA VAL A 127 13.01 -1.10 -4.40
C VAL A 127 12.33 -2.25 -3.67
N MET A 128 11.29 -1.94 -2.89
CA MET A 128 10.52 -2.93 -2.15
C MET A 128 9.04 -2.79 -2.48
N ALA A 129 8.33 -3.92 -2.50
CA ALA A 129 6.90 -3.96 -2.73
C ALA A 129 6.24 -4.92 -1.76
N GLY A 130 4.98 -4.63 -1.44
CA GLY A 130 4.19 -5.43 -0.53
C GLY A 130 2.71 -5.19 -0.75
N LYS A 131 1.90 -6.18 -0.34
CA LYS A 131 0.45 -6.04 -0.36
C LYS A 131 -0.18 -6.76 0.83
N VAL A 132 -1.36 -6.30 1.22
CA VAL A 132 -2.22 -6.98 2.18
C VAL A 132 -3.67 -6.88 1.73
N ASP A 133 -4.38 -7.99 1.82
CA ASP A 133 -5.83 -8.05 1.61
C ASP A 133 -6.50 -7.81 2.97
N VAL A 134 -7.39 -6.83 3.05
CA VAL A 134 -8.06 -6.40 4.29
C VAL A 134 -9.54 -6.14 4.03
N LYS A 135 -10.39 -6.38 5.03
CA LYS A 135 -11.79 -5.93 4.99
C LYS A 135 -11.95 -4.73 5.91
N LEU A 136 -12.26 -3.58 5.32
CA LEU A 136 -12.47 -2.33 6.07
C LEU A 136 -13.91 -2.28 6.58
N GLU A 137 -14.10 -2.48 7.88
CA GLU A 137 -15.43 -2.57 8.51
C GLU A 137 -15.76 -1.35 9.40
N THR A 138 -14.74 -0.67 9.92
CA THR A 138 -14.89 0.48 10.82
C THR A 138 -14.70 1.81 10.08
N ASP A 139 -15.11 2.91 10.72
CA ASP A 139 -14.87 4.27 10.20
C ASP A 139 -13.38 4.62 10.17
N THR A 140 -12.56 3.97 10.99
CA THR A 140 -11.10 4.15 11.03
C THR A 140 -10.41 2.82 11.31
N GLN A 141 -9.37 2.51 10.55
CA GLN A 141 -8.59 1.28 10.71
C GLN A 141 -7.10 1.55 10.45
N THR A 142 -6.25 0.82 11.17
CA THR A 142 -4.81 0.75 10.89
C THR A 142 -4.50 -0.56 10.19
N VAL A 143 -3.72 -0.50 9.12
CA VAL A 143 -3.30 -1.66 8.33
C VAL A 143 -1.79 -1.68 8.21
N SER A 144 -1.20 -2.84 8.48
CA SER A 144 0.24 -3.07 8.30
C SER A 144 0.48 -3.79 6.98
N VAL A 145 1.40 -3.29 6.17
CA VAL A 145 1.85 -3.86 4.91
C VAL A 145 3.30 -4.27 5.05
N GLU A 146 3.58 -5.57 4.99
CA GLU A 146 4.96 -6.06 4.90
C GLU A 146 5.46 -5.89 3.47
N VAL A 147 6.66 -5.33 3.32
CA VAL A 147 7.31 -5.15 2.02
C VAL A 147 8.56 -6.01 1.92
N ARG A 148 8.84 -6.48 0.70
CA ARG A 148 10.04 -7.27 0.39
C ARG A 148 10.74 -6.65 -0.81
N ARG A 149 12.07 -6.82 -0.90
CA ARG A 149 12.82 -6.41 -2.09
C ARG A 149 12.29 -7.12 -3.32
N VAL A 150 12.21 -6.38 -4.42
CA VAL A 150 11.75 -6.91 -5.71
C VAL A 150 12.89 -7.63 -6.47
N CYS A 151 14.14 -7.45 -6.03
CA CYS A 151 15.35 -8.06 -6.60
C CYS A 151 15.95 -9.18 -5.75
#